data_AF-A0A1Q5PG23-F1
#
_entry.id   AF-A0A1Q5PG23-F1
#
_cell.length_a   1.000
_cell.length_b   1.000
_cell.length_c   1.000
_cell.angle_alpha   90.00
_cell.angle_beta   90.00
_cell.angle_gamma   90.00
#
_symmetry.space_group_name_H-M   'P 1'
#
loop_
_entity.id
_entity.type
_entity.pdbx_description
1 polymer ?
#
loop_
_entity_poly.entity_id
_entity_poly.type
_entity_poly.pdbx_seq_one_letter_code
_entity_poly.pdbx_strand_id
1 'polypeptide(L)' 'MRPIANSLPQALLETKSGFIGTTDTNWSGYYIEFARNGEKKFWIFDEKRRDVPAEFLPLLDEIQKPIRLLNAQ' A
#
# COMPACT_ATOMS: atom_id res chain seq x y z
N MET A 1 -13.34 -8.95 -11.56
CA MET A 1 -12.23 -8.42 -10.75
C MET A 1 -12.42 -8.84 -9.30
N ARG A 2 -11.42 -9.40 -8.63
CA ARG A 2 -11.50 -9.62 -7.18
C ARG A 2 -11.41 -8.25 -6.49
N PRO A 3 -12.25 -7.95 -5.48
CA PRO A 3 -12.10 -6.71 -4.72
C PRO A 3 -10.70 -6.63 -4.12
N ILE A 4 -10.01 -5.49 -4.26
CA ILE A 4 -8.71 -5.22 -3.63
C ILE A 4 -8.73 -5.55 -2.14
N ALA A 5 -9.89 -5.39 -1.48
CA ALA A 5 -10.14 -5.77 -0.10
C ALA A 5 -9.73 -7.22 0.25
N ASN A 6 -9.89 -8.15 -0.68
CA ASN A 6 -9.53 -9.57 -0.49
C ASN A 6 -8.05 -9.85 -0.81
N SER A 7 -7.34 -8.86 -1.36
CA SER A 7 -5.92 -8.91 -1.67
C SER A 7 -5.06 -8.18 -0.64
N LEU A 8 -5.69 -7.48 0.32
CA LEU A 8 -4.96 -6.82 1.40
C LEU A 8 -4.40 -7.87 2.37
N PRO A 9 -3.11 -7.82 2.72
CA PRO A 9 -2.55 -8.68 3.76
C PRO A 9 -3.31 -8.51 5.07
N GLN A 10 -3.55 -9.60 5.80
CA GLN A 10 -4.25 -9.55 7.09
C GLN A 10 -3.55 -8.61 8.08
N ALA A 11 -2.21 -8.61 8.08
CA ALA A 11 -1.41 -7.69 8.87
C ALA A 11 -1.81 -6.21 8.63
N LEU A 12 -2.14 -5.84 7.38
CA LEU A 12 -2.55 -4.47 7.07
C LEU A 12 -3.91 -4.13 7.69
N LEU A 13 -4.82 -5.10 7.73
CA LEU A 13 -6.15 -4.93 8.35
C LEU A 13 -6.07 -4.73 9.87
N GLU A 14 -5.03 -5.28 10.49
CA GLU A 14 -4.74 -5.20 11.92
C GLU A 14 -3.89 -3.97 12.29
N THR A 15 -3.11 -3.44 11.34
CA THR A 15 -2.37 -2.19 11.49
C THR A 15 -3.31 -1.01 11.73
N LYS A 16 -3.09 -0.28 12.84
CA LYS A 16 -3.74 1.01 13.08
C LYS A 16 -3.21 2.02 12.07
N SER A 17 -4.10 2.86 11.53
CA SER A 17 -3.84 3.83 10.46
C SER A 17 -2.46 4.51 10.59
N GLY A 18 -1.71 4.64 9.50
CA GLY A 18 -0.39 5.25 9.59
C GLY A 18 0.52 5.09 8.37
N PHE A 19 1.80 5.42 8.59
CA PHE A 19 2.85 5.32 7.60
C PHE A 19 3.49 3.92 7.63
N ILE A 20 3.76 3.34 6.46
CA ILE A 20 4.44 2.06 6.30
C ILE A 20 5.76 2.30 5.56
N GLY A 21 6.82 2.35 6.36
CA GLY A 21 8.22 2.39 5.93
C GLY A 21 9.04 3.48 6.62
N THR A 22 10.16 3.89 6.02
CA THR A 22 10.98 5.03 6.48
C THR A 22 11.03 6.12 5.42
N THR A 23 10.54 7.33 5.72
CA THR A 23 10.60 8.48 4.80
C THR A 23 11.72 9.43 5.22
N ASP A 24 12.61 9.77 4.28
CA ASP A 24 13.78 10.58 4.59
C ASP A 24 13.48 12.09 4.68
N THR A 25 12.54 12.65 3.90
CA THR A 25 12.13 14.09 4.03
C THR A 25 11.16 14.60 2.94
N ASN A 26 11.06 13.94 1.79
CA ASN A 26 10.11 14.30 0.73
C ASN A 26 9.01 13.24 0.68
N TRP A 27 7.76 13.66 0.92
CA TRP A 27 6.61 12.75 0.92
C TRP A 27 6.34 12.23 -0.48
N SER A 28 6.91 11.07 -0.81
CA SER A 28 6.55 10.27 -1.97
C SER A 28 6.07 8.90 -1.48
N GLY A 29 5.02 8.37 -2.11
CA GLY A 29 4.39 7.15 -1.62
C GLY A 29 3.06 6.82 -2.26
N TYR A 30 2.62 5.58 -2.04
CA TYR A 30 1.28 5.13 -2.43
C TYR A 30 0.30 5.30 -1.27
N TYR A 31 -0.78 6.03 -1.53
CA TYR A 31 -1.89 6.18 -0.60
C TYR A 31 -2.95 5.11 -0.86
N ILE A 32 -3.33 4.37 0.18
CA ILE A 32 -4.41 3.40 0.14
C ILE A 32 -5.45 3.78 1.19
N GLU A 33 -6.67 4.08 0.75
CA GLU A 33 -7.85 4.19 1.62
C GLU A 33 -8.71 2.93 1.49
N PHE A 34 -9.18 2.44 2.64
CA PHE A 34 -10.06 1.29 2.70
C PHE A 34 -11.14 1.50 3.75
N ALA A 35 -12.40 1.28 3.37
CA ALA A 35 -13.54 1.33 4.27
C ALA A 35 -14.09 -0.08 4.52
N ARG A 36 -14.21 -0.50 5.79
CA ARG A 36 -14.80 -1.78 6.19
C ARG A 36 -15.56 -1.63 7.50
N ASN A 37 -16.76 -2.20 7.56
CA ASN A 37 -17.62 -2.18 8.75
C ASN A 37 -17.88 -0.76 9.30
N GLY A 38 -17.96 0.24 8.41
CA GLY A 38 -18.15 1.65 8.79
C GLY A 38 -16.88 2.37 9.26
N GLU A 39 -15.74 1.66 9.38
CA GLU A 39 -14.46 2.24 9.74
C GLU A 39 -13.66 2.56 8.46
N LYS A 40 -13.14 3.79 8.37
CA LYS A 40 -12.18 4.19 7.34
C LYS A 40 -10.76 4.01 7.86
N LYS A 41 -9.95 3.31 7.08
CA LYS A 41 -8.52 3.13 7.33
C LYS A 41 -7.72 3.71 6.17
N PHE A 42 -6.54 4.23 6.49
CA PHE A 42 -5.62 4.76 5.49
C PHE A 42 -4.19 4.32 5.81
N TRP A 43 -3.41 4.08 4.75
CA TRP A 43 -1.99 3.80 4.82
C TRP A 43 -1.24 4.57 3.73
N ILE A 44 -0.03 4.97 4.06
CA ILE A 44 0.92 5.56 3.11
C ILE A 44 2.13 4.62 3.06
N PHE A 45 2.41 4.08 1.88
CA PHE A 45 3.57 3.22 1.63
C PHE A 45 4.68 4.03 1.01
N ASP A 46 5.91 3.86 1.49
CA ASP A 46 7.08 4.41 0.82
C ASP A 46 7.25 3.81 -0.59
N GLU A 47 7.75 4.60 -1.54
CA GLU A 47 8.03 4.13 -2.91
C GLU A 47 9.27 3.24 -2.95
N LYS A 48 10.23 3.47 -2.05
CA LYS A 48 11.44 2.68 -1.96
C LYS A 48 11.13 1.36 -1.28
N ARG A 49 11.06 0.29 -2.08
CA ARG A 49 10.81 -1.09 -1.60
C ARG A 49 11.65 -1.52 -0.41
N ARG A 50 12.90 -1.08 -0.31
CA ARG A 50 13.81 -1.43 0.79
C ARG A 50 13.36 -0.86 2.15
N ASP A 51 12.57 0.21 2.11
CA ASP A 51 12.11 0.92 3.29
C ASP A 51 10.75 0.37 3.75
N VAL A 52 10.10 -0.48 2.96
CA VAL A 52 8.82 -1.13 3.26
C VAL A 52 9.06 -2.51 3.90
N PRO A 53 8.38 -2.84 5.03
CA PRO A 53 8.45 -4.17 5.63
C PRO A 53 8.10 -5.30 4.64
N ALA A 54 8.80 -6.42 4.76
CA ALA A 54 8.76 -7.52 3.79
C ALA A 54 7.35 -8.08 3.56
N GLU A 55 6.53 -8.10 4.60
CA GLU A 55 5.14 -8.57 4.59
C GLU A 55 4.22 -7.75 3.66
N PHE A 56 4.60 -6.52 3.32
CA PHE A 56 3.80 -5.65 2.44
C PHE A 56 4.33 -5.57 1.01
N LEU A 57 5.52 -6.11 0.72
CA LEU A 57 6.09 -6.10 -0.63
C LEU A 57 5.19 -6.76 -1.69
N PRO A 58 4.46 -7.87 -1.42
CA PRO A 58 3.54 -8.45 -2.39
C PRO A 58 2.41 -7.49 -2.79
N LEU A 59 1.86 -6.73 -1.82
CA LEU A 59 0.84 -5.72 -2.11
C LEU A 59 1.42 -4.58 -2.96
N LEU A 60 2.63 -4.15 -2.64
CA LEU A 60 3.34 -3.12 -3.41
C LEU A 60 3.56 -3.55 -4.87
N ASP A 61 3.89 -4.83 -5.11
CA ASP A 61 4.01 -5.39 -6.45
C ASP A 61 2.70 -5.32 -7.23
N GLU A 62 1.57 -5.65 -6.60
CA GLU A 62 0.25 -5.56 -7.23
C GLU A 62 -0.13 -4.11 -7.59
N ILE A 63 0.24 -3.13 -6.76
CA ILE A 63 -0.01 -1.70 -7.03
C ILE A 63 0.88 -1.20 -8.17
N GLN A 64 2.15 -1.62 -8.20
CA GLN A 64 3.11 -1.16 -9.21
C GLN A 64 2.87 -1.76 -10.59
N LYS A 65 2.29 -2.96 -10.69
CA LYS A 65 1.97 -3.60 -11.99
C LYS A 65 1.19 -2.68 -12.95
N PRO A 66 0.02 -2.13 -12.59
CA PRO A 66 -0.73 -1.24 -13.48
C PRO A 66 0.02 0.07 -13.74
N ILE A 67 0.75 0.62 -12.76
CA ILE A 67 1.53 1.86 -12.94
C ILE A 67 2.62 1.66 -14.01
N ARG A 68 3.33 0.53 -13.97
CA ARG A 68 4.34 0.19 -14.98
C ARG A 68 3.73 0.06 -16.37
N LEU A 69 2.53 -0.52 -16.48
CA LEU A 69 1.80 -0.65 -17.75
C LEU A 69 1.36 0.71 -18.31
N LEU A 70 1.05 1.67 -17.46
CA LEU A 70 0.69 3.04 -17.86
C LEU A 70 1.92 3.84 -18.32
N ASN A 71 3.06 3.68 -17.63
CA ASN A 71 4.30 4.41 -17.95
C ASN A 71 5.11 3.81 -19.11
N ALA A 72 4.74 2.61 -19.57
CA ALA A 72 5.37 1.96 -20.72
C ALA A 72 4.71 2.32 -22.07
N GLN A 73 3.70 3.20 -22.04
CA GLN A 73 3.00 3.76 -23.20
C GLN A 73 3.53 5.15 -23.52
#